data_AF-A0A6J8BG70-F1
#
_entry.id   AF-A0A6J8BG70-F1
#
_cell.length_a   1.000
_cell.length_b   1.000
_cell.length_c   1.000
_cell.angle_alpha   90.00
_cell.angle_beta   90.00
_cell.angle_gamma   90.00
#
_symmetry.space_group_name_H-M   'P 1'
#
loop_
_entity.id
_entity.type
_entity.pdbx_description
1 polymer ?
#
loop_
_entity_poly.entity_id
_entity_poly.type
_entity_poly.pdbx_seq_one_letter_code
_entity_poly.pdbx_strand_id
1 'polypeptide(L)'
;MKSICNHLWWCASNCGGDKDILEESWISFVNHTVNIHSFEGKFFKQCAHTPIEPEVSDTRKWLVKDSKAHKALKEVVLDKRLRKDIRQPNEFCHTGNLEVFHSLLLKYTPKRQEFDNDQMWTRTALAVIDHNRNQNRGQKVNKDGEKAYELVCPKATGQWVAKPVFIDKNYQWVFAMMENVLVQKDTMTLPVKERAQEGNIAPLPVPSKSALIQKHFSRFEKSS
;
A
#
# COMPACT_ATOMS: atom_id res chain seq x y z
N MET A 1 9.50 -6.91 19.86
CA MET A 1 8.88 -5.82 19.06
C MET A 1 7.96 -6.35 17.96
N LYS A 2 8.45 -7.18 17.03
CA LYS A 2 7.69 -7.65 15.85
C LYS A 2 6.31 -8.25 16.19
N SER A 3 6.19 -9.05 17.24
CA SER A 3 4.91 -9.64 17.66
C SER A 3 3.86 -8.60 18.06
N ILE A 4 4.27 -7.49 18.69
CA ILE A 4 3.35 -6.41 19.09
C ILE A 4 2.89 -5.64 17.85
N CYS A 5 3.81 -5.31 16.94
CA CYS A 5 3.47 -4.69 15.66
C CYS A 5 2.52 -5.57 14.84
N ASN A 6 2.78 -6.88 14.78
CA ASN A 6 1.91 -7.83 14.10
C ASN A 6 0.52 -7.88 14.74
N HIS A 7 0.43 -7.83 16.07
CA HIS A 7 -0.85 -7.76 16.78
C HIS A 7 -1.62 -6.49 16.43
N LEU A 8 -0.96 -5.34 16.36
CA LEU A 8 -1.59 -4.09 15.92
C LEU A 8 -2.17 -4.20 14.50
N TRP A 9 -1.39 -4.74 13.56
CA TRP A 9 -1.87 -4.97 12.19
C TRP A 9 -3.04 -5.95 12.15
N TRP A 10 -2.99 -7.00 12.96
CA TRP A 10 -4.10 -7.93 13.10
C TRP A 10 -5.36 -7.24 13.64
N CYS A 11 -5.24 -6.39 14.68
CA CYS A 11 -6.37 -5.62 15.21
C CYS A 11 -7.00 -4.74 14.13
N ALA A 12 -6.17 -4.00 13.39
CA ALA A 12 -6.64 -3.15 12.29
C ALA A 12 -7.34 -3.96 11.19
N SER A 13 -6.80 -5.13 10.81
CA SER A 13 -7.41 -6.00 9.78
C SER A 13 -8.73 -6.64 10.21
N ASN A 14 -8.97 -6.83 11.50
CA ASN A 14 -10.12 -7.60 12.01
C ASN A 14 -11.20 -6.72 12.65
N CYS A 15 -10.98 -5.40 12.72
CA CYS A 15 -11.95 -4.49 13.33
C CYS A 15 -13.14 -4.12 12.41
N GLY A 16 -13.08 -4.46 11.12
CA GLY A 16 -14.16 -4.18 10.18
C GLY A 16 -14.50 -2.70 10.02
N GLY A 17 -13.55 -1.80 10.28
CA GLY A 17 -13.79 -0.35 10.28
C GLY A 17 -14.20 0.22 11.63
N ASP A 18 -14.50 -0.60 12.64
CA ASP A 18 -14.91 -0.13 13.96
C ASP A 18 -13.70 0.19 14.84
N LYS A 19 -13.59 1.47 15.22
CA LYS A 19 -12.50 2.00 16.03
C LYS A 19 -12.51 1.45 17.46
N ASP A 20 -13.68 1.16 18.01
CA ASP A 20 -13.81 0.65 19.37
C ASP A 20 -13.41 -0.84 19.43
N ILE A 21 -13.77 -1.63 18.41
CA ILE A 21 -13.32 -3.03 18.28
C ILE A 21 -11.80 -3.10 18.15
N LEU A 22 -11.21 -2.23 17.32
CA LEU A 22 -9.76 -2.14 17.14
C LEU A 22 -9.06 -1.86 18.47
N GLU A 23 -9.53 -0.83 19.17
CA GLU A 23 -8.95 -0.39 20.43
C GLU A 23 -9.10 -1.44 21.55
N GLU A 24 -10.25 -2.09 21.66
CA GLU A 24 -10.45 -3.19 22.63
C GLU A 24 -9.53 -4.39 22.32
N SER A 25 -9.42 -4.77 21.04
CA SER A 25 -8.52 -5.85 20.60
C SER A 25 -7.04 -5.51 20.83
N TRP A 26 -6.68 -4.23 20.71
CA TRP A 26 -5.34 -3.75 21.05
C TRP A 26 -5.08 -3.86 22.54
N ILE A 27 -5.98 -3.35 23.38
CA ILE A 27 -5.81 -3.35 24.85
C ILE A 27 -5.78 -4.78 25.40
N SER A 28 -6.58 -5.68 24.84
CA SER A 28 -6.68 -7.05 25.33
C SER A 28 -5.37 -7.83 25.29
N PHE A 29 -4.42 -7.46 24.43
CA PHE A 29 -3.13 -8.14 24.34
C PHE A 29 -2.33 -8.04 25.64
N VAL A 30 -2.56 -7.00 26.47
CA VAL A 30 -1.94 -6.89 27.79
C VAL A 30 -2.30 -8.11 28.65
N ASN A 31 -3.59 -8.51 28.65
CA ASN A 31 -4.04 -9.70 29.34
C ASN A 31 -3.44 -10.97 28.71
N HIS A 32 -3.37 -11.04 27.38
CA HIS A 32 -2.75 -12.16 26.68
C HIS A 32 -1.28 -12.35 27.07
N THR A 33 -0.50 -11.27 27.30
CA THR A 33 0.92 -11.39 27.69
C THR A 33 1.15 -12.05 29.05
N VAL A 34 0.13 -12.10 29.90
CA VAL A 34 0.15 -12.75 31.23
C VAL A 34 -0.70 -14.04 31.24
N ASN A 35 -0.94 -14.62 30.08
CA ASN A 35 -1.71 -15.86 29.88
C ASN A 35 -3.20 -15.76 30.31
N ILE A 36 -3.78 -14.56 30.28
CA ILE A 36 -5.20 -14.34 30.53
C ILE A 36 -5.90 -14.17 29.19
N HIS A 37 -6.69 -15.18 28.79
CA HIS A 37 -7.31 -15.24 27.46
C HIS A 37 -8.78 -14.83 27.44
N SER A 38 -9.39 -14.65 28.60
CA SER A 38 -10.77 -14.15 28.76
C SER A 38 -10.74 -12.89 29.62
N PHE A 39 -11.42 -11.85 29.16
CA PHE A 39 -11.36 -10.52 29.79
C PHE A 39 -12.67 -9.76 29.58
N GLU A 40 -12.86 -8.74 30.40
CA GLU A 40 -14.00 -7.84 30.28
C GLU A 40 -13.80 -6.90 29.09
N GLY A 41 -14.76 -6.94 28.16
CA GLY A 41 -14.80 -6.07 26.99
C GLY A 41 -16.21 -6.02 26.42
N LYS A 42 -16.54 -4.95 25.69
CA LYS A 42 -17.88 -4.80 25.11
C LYS A 42 -18.02 -5.64 23.86
N PHE A 43 -17.01 -5.62 23.00
CA PHE A 43 -16.98 -6.25 21.68
C PHE A 43 -15.95 -7.37 21.61
N PHE A 44 -14.79 -7.22 22.25
CA PHE A 44 -13.75 -8.24 22.29
C PHE A 44 -13.58 -8.79 23.71
N LYS A 45 -13.91 -10.07 23.93
CA LYS A 45 -13.96 -10.70 25.27
C LYS A 45 -12.98 -11.87 25.45
N GLN A 46 -12.42 -12.37 24.36
CA GLN A 46 -11.49 -13.48 24.38
C GLN A 46 -10.49 -13.41 23.23
N CYS A 47 -9.33 -14.04 23.38
CA CYS A 47 -8.33 -14.14 22.32
C CYS A 47 -8.89 -14.86 21.08
N ALA A 48 -8.55 -14.36 19.89
CA ALA A 48 -9.01 -14.89 18.61
C ALA A 48 -8.06 -15.98 18.06
N HIS A 49 -7.75 -16.97 18.89
CA HIS A 49 -7.01 -18.17 18.48
C HIS A 49 -7.61 -19.40 19.15
N THR A 50 -7.43 -20.57 18.54
CA THR A 50 -7.74 -21.85 19.17
C THR A 50 -6.88 -22.06 20.41
N PRO A 51 -7.28 -22.97 21.34
CA PRO A 51 -6.43 -23.36 22.46
C PRO A 51 -5.01 -23.65 21.98
N ILE A 52 -4.04 -23.08 22.68
CA ILE A 52 -2.62 -23.29 22.35
C ILE A 52 -2.29 -24.72 22.80
N GLU A 53 -1.73 -25.52 21.90
CA GLU A 53 -1.32 -26.89 22.21
C GLU A 53 -0.36 -26.91 23.42
N PRO A 54 -0.49 -27.90 24.33
CA PRO A 54 0.29 -27.95 25.57
C PRO A 54 1.80 -27.83 25.35
N GLU A 55 2.31 -28.48 24.32
CA GLU A 55 3.73 -28.50 23.93
C GLU A 55 4.27 -27.09 23.59
N VAL A 56 3.43 -26.24 23.01
CA VAL A 56 3.76 -24.85 22.66
C VAL A 56 3.53 -23.93 23.86
N SER A 57 2.52 -24.21 24.68
CA SER A 57 2.23 -23.47 25.90
C SER A 57 3.39 -23.57 26.91
N ASP A 58 3.93 -24.77 27.10
CA ASP A 58 4.96 -25.06 28.11
C ASP A 58 6.31 -24.41 27.78
N THR A 59 6.57 -24.16 26.50
CA THR A 59 7.80 -23.48 26.04
C THR A 59 7.67 -21.96 26.04
N ARG A 60 6.44 -21.43 26.09
CA ARG A 60 6.19 -19.98 26.02
C ARG A 60 6.37 -19.32 27.38
N LYS A 61 7.26 -18.33 27.42
CA LYS A 61 7.49 -17.50 28.60
C LYS A 61 6.45 -16.38 28.68
N TRP A 62 5.58 -16.45 29.67
CA TRP A 62 4.59 -15.41 29.98
C TRP A 62 5.18 -14.37 30.92
N LEU A 63 4.68 -13.13 30.85
CA LEU A 63 4.99 -12.13 31.85
C LEU A 63 4.30 -12.48 33.17
N VAL A 64 4.95 -12.18 34.29
CA VAL A 64 4.31 -12.23 35.59
C VAL A 64 3.37 -11.03 35.71
N LYS A 65 2.11 -11.29 36.05
CA LYS A 65 1.10 -10.23 36.28
C LYS A 65 1.62 -9.22 37.30
N ASP A 66 1.45 -7.95 36.98
CA ASP A 66 1.88 -6.79 37.79
C ASP A 66 3.39 -6.68 38.11
N SER A 67 4.23 -7.48 37.44
CA SER A 67 5.67 -7.28 37.42
C SER A 67 6.06 -5.94 36.82
N LYS A 68 7.30 -5.48 37.07
CA LYS A 68 7.83 -4.24 36.50
C LYS A 68 7.71 -4.21 34.96
N ALA A 69 7.96 -5.35 34.31
CA ALA A 69 7.84 -5.48 32.86
C ALA A 69 6.38 -5.39 32.38
N HIS A 70 5.44 -6.07 33.05
CA HIS A 70 4.03 -6.00 32.72
C HIS A 70 3.44 -4.60 32.92
N LYS A 71 3.82 -3.91 34.01
CA LYS A 71 3.38 -2.54 34.28
C LYS A 71 3.89 -1.56 33.23
N ALA A 72 5.17 -1.65 32.86
CA ALA A 72 5.76 -0.82 31.80
C ALA A 72 5.07 -1.04 30.45
N LEU A 73 4.75 -2.30 30.11
CA LEU A 73 3.98 -2.61 28.91
C LEU A 73 2.58 -1.99 28.95
N LYS A 74 1.87 -2.18 30.06
CA LYS A 74 0.51 -1.65 30.27
C LYS A 74 0.46 -0.13 30.17
N GLU A 75 1.47 0.57 30.70
CA GLU A 75 1.59 2.02 30.61
C GLU A 75 1.67 2.50 29.15
N VAL A 76 2.51 1.86 28.33
CA VAL A 76 2.63 2.18 26.91
C VAL A 76 1.35 1.86 26.15
N VAL A 77 0.77 0.67 26.36
CA VAL A 77 -0.41 0.21 25.63
C VAL A 77 -1.64 1.06 25.94
N LEU A 78 -1.77 1.52 27.19
CA LEU A 78 -2.88 2.34 27.64
C LEU A 78 -2.65 3.85 27.46
N ASP A 79 -1.50 4.28 26.91
CA ASP A 79 -1.22 5.68 26.66
C ASP A 79 -2.30 6.31 25.76
N LYS A 80 -2.80 7.48 26.19
CA LYS A 80 -3.93 8.14 25.54
C LYS A 80 -3.57 8.64 24.13
N ARG A 81 -2.33 9.07 23.91
CA ARG A 81 -1.89 9.57 22.59
C ARG A 81 -1.76 8.40 21.63
N LEU A 82 -1.10 7.32 22.08
CA LEU A 82 -0.98 6.10 21.29
C LEU A 82 -2.35 5.53 20.89
N ARG A 83 -3.28 5.43 21.84
CA ARG A 83 -4.64 4.92 21.57
C ARG A 83 -5.40 5.77 20.54
N LYS A 84 -5.25 7.11 20.60
CA LYS A 84 -5.82 8.02 19.60
C LYS A 84 -5.28 7.73 18.19
N ASP A 85 -3.99 7.44 18.08
CA ASP A 85 -3.34 7.15 16.80
C ASP A 85 -3.69 5.73 16.29
N ILE A 86 -3.79 4.76 17.19
CA ILE A 86 -4.18 3.37 16.89
C ILE A 86 -5.61 3.27 16.33
N ARG A 87 -6.49 4.22 16.64
CA ARG A 87 -7.83 4.30 16.05
C ARG A 87 -7.85 4.77 14.58
N GLN A 88 -6.75 5.29 14.04
CA GLN A 88 -6.69 5.81 12.66
C GLN A 88 -6.62 4.71 11.57
N PRO A 89 -5.87 3.61 11.71
CA PRO A 89 -5.82 2.55 10.69
C PRO A 89 -7.04 1.62 10.67
N ASN A 90 -8.22 2.05 11.12
CA ASN A 90 -9.42 1.21 11.24
C ASN A 90 -9.95 0.70 9.89
N GLU A 91 -9.71 1.41 8.79
CA GLU A 91 -10.12 0.96 7.45
C GLU A 91 -9.13 -0.03 6.82
N PHE A 92 -8.00 -0.31 7.49
CA PHE A 92 -6.96 -1.24 7.02
C PHE A 92 -6.52 -0.99 5.56
N CYS A 93 -6.46 0.28 5.15
CA CYS A 93 -6.01 0.65 3.82
C CYS A 93 -4.49 0.50 3.68
N HIS A 94 -4.03 -0.59 3.06
CA HIS A 94 -2.62 -0.82 2.81
C HIS A 94 -2.19 -0.23 1.45
N THR A 95 -1.09 0.53 1.42
CA THR A 95 -0.60 1.20 0.19
C THR A 95 0.13 0.27 -0.77
N GLY A 96 0.42 -0.97 -0.39
CA GLY A 96 1.22 -1.90 -1.20
C GLY A 96 0.72 -2.11 -2.63
N ASN A 97 -0.60 -2.26 -2.84
CA ASN A 97 -1.16 -2.40 -4.20
C ASN A 97 -1.01 -1.12 -5.01
N LEU A 98 -1.17 0.04 -4.35
CA LEU A 98 -0.96 1.35 -4.95
C LEU A 98 0.51 1.56 -5.32
N GLU A 99 1.46 1.12 -4.50
CA GLU A 99 2.89 1.16 -4.80
C GLU A 99 3.27 0.26 -5.98
N VAL A 100 2.64 -0.92 -6.10
CA VAL A 100 2.79 -1.81 -7.25
C VAL A 100 2.24 -1.15 -8.51
N PHE A 101 1.08 -0.48 -8.45
CA PHE A 101 0.53 0.28 -9.57
C PHE A 101 1.48 1.40 -10.00
N HIS A 102 1.96 2.23 -9.06
CA HIS A 102 2.88 3.32 -9.39
C HIS A 102 4.18 2.81 -10.02
N SER A 103 4.73 1.71 -9.50
CA SER A 103 5.92 1.07 -10.08
C SER A 103 5.67 0.57 -11.50
N LEU A 104 4.47 0.08 -11.80
CA LEU A 104 4.07 -0.32 -13.15
C LEU A 104 3.86 0.89 -14.07
N LEU A 105 3.15 1.91 -13.60
CA LEU A 105 2.90 3.16 -14.33
C LEU A 105 4.22 3.78 -14.80
N LEU A 106 5.24 3.81 -13.94
CA LEU A 106 6.57 4.30 -14.29
C LEU A 106 7.27 3.54 -15.42
N LYS A 107 6.88 2.30 -15.71
CA LYS A 107 7.38 1.56 -16.88
C LYS A 107 6.77 2.07 -18.19
N TYR A 108 5.51 2.48 -18.16
CA TYR A 108 4.79 3.01 -19.32
C TYR A 108 5.03 4.51 -19.52
N THR A 109 5.14 5.25 -18.43
CA THR A 109 5.39 6.70 -18.39
C THR A 109 6.63 7.02 -17.54
N PRO A 110 7.86 6.74 -18.04
CA PRO A 110 9.08 7.09 -17.32
C PRO A 110 9.20 8.60 -17.10
N LYS A 111 9.55 9.02 -15.87
CA LYS A 111 9.72 10.45 -15.53
C LYS A 111 10.86 11.17 -16.29
N ARG A 112 11.76 10.41 -16.91
CA ARG A 112 12.94 10.92 -17.62
C ARG A 112 12.67 11.19 -19.11
N GLN A 113 11.47 10.89 -19.58
CA GLN A 113 11.06 11.08 -20.97
C GLN A 113 9.89 12.06 -20.99
N GLU A 114 9.90 12.96 -21.96
CA GLU A 114 8.75 13.80 -22.25
C GLU A 114 7.79 13.06 -23.18
N PHE A 115 6.50 13.30 -22.99
CA PHE A 115 5.42 12.75 -23.78
C PHE A 115 4.42 13.88 -24.03
N ASP A 116 3.81 13.90 -25.21
CA ASP A 116 2.66 14.77 -25.43
C ASP A 116 1.42 14.27 -24.68
N ASN A 117 0.36 15.09 -24.64
CA ASN A 117 -0.88 14.76 -23.93
C ASN A 117 -1.49 13.43 -24.40
N ASP A 118 -1.54 13.19 -25.71
CA ASP A 118 -2.13 11.98 -26.30
C ASP A 118 -1.30 10.72 -25.95
N GLN A 119 0.04 10.82 -26.00
CA GLN A 119 0.95 9.77 -25.59
C GLN A 119 0.85 9.47 -24.10
N MET A 120 0.79 10.51 -23.26
CA MET A 120 0.59 10.36 -21.82
C MET A 120 -0.71 9.61 -21.54
N TRP A 121 -1.82 10.07 -22.12
CA TRP A 121 -3.13 9.46 -21.94
C TRP A 121 -3.13 7.98 -22.36
N THR A 122 -2.60 7.69 -23.55
CA THR A 122 -2.53 6.33 -24.10
C THR A 122 -1.66 5.42 -23.23
N ARG A 123 -0.47 5.87 -22.82
CA ARG A 123 0.46 5.10 -21.99
C ARG A 123 -0.09 4.84 -20.59
N THR A 124 -0.75 5.83 -19.99
CA THR A 124 -1.43 5.65 -18.71
C THR A 124 -2.57 4.64 -18.83
N ALA A 125 -3.38 4.72 -19.90
CA ALA A 125 -4.44 3.75 -20.16
C ALA A 125 -3.88 2.32 -20.29
N LEU A 126 -2.77 2.13 -21.01
CA LEU A 126 -2.09 0.83 -21.11
C LEU A 126 -1.61 0.32 -19.75
N ALA A 127 -1.04 1.19 -18.91
CA ALA A 127 -0.62 0.83 -17.57
C ALA A 127 -1.79 0.37 -16.69
N VAL A 128 -2.96 1.03 -16.80
CA VAL A 128 -4.18 0.65 -16.10
C VAL A 128 -4.69 -0.71 -16.59
N ILE A 129 -4.70 -0.96 -17.90
CA ILE A 129 -5.12 -2.25 -18.47
C ILE A 129 -4.19 -3.37 -17.99
N ASP A 130 -2.87 -3.19 -18.07
CA ASP A 130 -1.89 -4.16 -17.56
C ASP A 130 -2.11 -4.43 -16.07
N HIS A 131 -2.23 -3.37 -15.27
CA HIS A 131 -2.47 -3.49 -13.83
C HIS A 131 -3.70 -4.34 -13.55
N ASN A 132 -4.85 -4.00 -14.14
CA ASN A 132 -6.13 -4.67 -13.91
C ASN A 132 -6.10 -6.13 -14.35
N ARG A 133 -5.46 -6.44 -15.49
CA ARG A 133 -5.32 -7.81 -16.01
C ARG A 133 -4.39 -8.68 -15.15
N ASN A 134 -3.48 -8.06 -14.42
CA ASN A 134 -2.44 -8.75 -13.63
C ASN A 134 -2.58 -8.53 -12.11
N GLN A 135 -3.70 -7.96 -11.64
CA GLN A 135 -4.03 -7.88 -10.22
C GLN A 135 -4.45 -9.24 -9.67
N ASN A 136 -4.24 -9.43 -8.36
CA ASN A 136 -4.73 -10.59 -7.61
C ASN A 136 -4.31 -11.95 -8.19
N ARG A 137 -3.09 -12.04 -8.74
CA ARG A 137 -2.53 -13.30 -9.22
C ARG A 137 -2.48 -14.31 -8.09
N GLY A 138 -2.87 -15.55 -8.38
CA GLY A 138 -2.71 -16.66 -7.44
C GLY A 138 -1.24 -16.91 -7.11
N GLN A 139 -0.98 -17.40 -5.89
CA GLN A 139 0.33 -17.92 -5.55
C GLN A 139 0.61 -19.16 -6.39
N LYS A 140 1.84 -19.28 -6.90
CA LYS A 140 2.28 -20.45 -7.65
C LYS A 140 2.29 -21.66 -6.72
N VAL A 141 1.82 -22.78 -7.24
CA VAL A 141 1.74 -24.05 -6.52
C VAL A 141 2.59 -25.07 -7.28
N ASN A 142 3.33 -25.89 -6.53
CA ASN A 142 4.15 -26.98 -7.08
C ASN A 142 3.28 -28.18 -7.47
N LYS A 143 3.87 -29.19 -8.11
CA LYS A 143 3.17 -30.42 -8.52
C LYS A 143 2.50 -31.14 -7.34
N ASP A 144 3.08 -30.99 -6.15
CA ASP A 144 2.62 -31.61 -4.91
C ASP A 144 1.52 -30.80 -4.17
N GLY A 145 1.03 -29.70 -4.76
CA GLY A 145 0.02 -28.85 -4.13
C GLY A 145 0.57 -27.83 -3.13
N GLU A 146 1.89 -27.77 -2.95
CA GLU A 146 2.54 -26.84 -2.02
C GLU A 146 2.72 -25.44 -2.61
N LYS A 147 2.47 -24.41 -1.79
CA LYS A 147 2.68 -23.00 -2.13
C LYS A 147 4.16 -22.69 -2.33
N ALA A 148 4.52 -22.08 -3.46
CA ALA A 148 5.90 -21.71 -3.76
C ALA A 148 6.34 -20.44 -3.01
N TYR A 149 7.57 -20.47 -2.47
CA TYR A 149 8.20 -19.36 -1.79
C TYR A 149 9.63 -19.15 -2.28
N GLU A 150 10.05 -17.89 -2.30
CA GLU A 150 11.42 -17.46 -2.54
C GLU A 150 12.03 -16.98 -1.20
N LEU A 151 13.25 -17.41 -0.90
CA LEU A 151 13.97 -16.97 0.30
C LEU A 151 14.72 -15.67 -0.01
N VAL A 152 14.37 -14.59 0.68
CA VAL A 152 14.96 -13.27 0.48
C VAL A 152 15.51 -12.77 1.82
N CYS A 153 16.67 -12.10 1.80
CA CYS A 153 17.21 -11.39 2.95
C CYS A 153 17.16 -9.88 2.69
N PRO A 154 16.13 -9.16 3.17
CA PRO A 154 16.01 -7.73 2.95
C PRO A 154 17.11 -6.98 3.67
N LYS A 155 17.76 -6.03 2.99
CA LYS A 155 18.86 -5.22 3.57
C LYS A 155 18.45 -4.47 4.85
N ALA A 156 17.20 -4.04 4.94
CA ALA A 156 16.70 -3.27 6.07
C ALA A 156 16.59 -4.09 7.38
N THR A 157 16.26 -5.37 7.28
CA THR A 157 16.08 -6.24 8.45
C THR A 157 17.24 -7.20 8.67
N GLY A 158 18.00 -7.55 7.62
CA GLY A 158 19.08 -8.53 7.67
C GLY A 158 18.62 -9.96 8.03
N GLN A 159 17.30 -10.22 7.97
CA GLN A 159 16.70 -11.49 8.33
C GLN A 159 16.15 -12.19 7.09
N TRP A 160 16.35 -13.50 7.01
CA TRP A 160 15.72 -14.33 5.99
C TRP A 160 14.20 -14.32 6.15
N VAL A 161 13.49 -14.06 5.06
CA VAL A 161 12.04 -14.11 4.97
C VAL A 161 11.62 -14.91 3.74
N ALA A 162 10.57 -15.73 3.90
CA ALA A 162 9.93 -16.41 2.78
C ALA A 162 8.94 -15.45 2.10
N LYS A 163 9.14 -15.19 0.81
CA LYS A 163 8.28 -14.34 -0.01
C LYS A 163 7.44 -15.22 -0.95
N PRO A 164 6.11 -15.04 -1.03
CA PRO A 164 5.28 -15.82 -1.93
C PRO A 164 5.64 -15.55 -3.40
N VAL A 165 5.78 -16.62 -4.18
CA VAL A 165 5.97 -16.53 -5.64
C VAL A 165 4.61 -16.63 -6.31
N PHE A 166 4.29 -15.69 -7.18
CA PHE A 166 3.00 -15.64 -7.89
C PHE A 166 3.11 -16.25 -9.29
N ILE A 167 1.99 -16.72 -9.83
CA ILE A 167 1.87 -17.17 -11.23
C ILE A 167 2.29 -16.04 -12.17
N ASP A 168 2.85 -16.39 -13.32
CA ASP A 168 3.30 -15.41 -14.32
C ASP A 168 2.19 -14.48 -14.78
N LYS A 169 2.58 -13.28 -15.21
CA LYS A 169 1.66 -12.27 -15.72
C LYS A 169 1.07 -12.70 -17.06
N ASN A 170 -0.19 -12.33 -17.30
CA ASN A 170 -0.87 -12.51 -18.57
C ASN A 170 -0.62 -11.29 -19.48
N TYR A 171 -0.04 -11.54 -20.64
CA TYR A 171 0.18 -10.55 -21.70
C TYR A 171 -0.55 -10.89 -23.01
N GLN A 172 -1.47 -11.85 -23.02
CA GLN A 172 -2.25 -12.19 -24.23
C GLN A 172 -3.03 -11.00 -24.78
N TRP A 173 -3.49 -10.11 -23.90
CA TRP A 173 -4.18 -8.87 -24.27
C TRP A 173 -3.32 -7.94 -25.14
N VAL A 174 -1.99 -7.98 -24.98
CA VAL A 174 -1.06 -7.15 -25.76
C VAL A 174 -1.07 -7.61 -27.21
N PHE A 175 -1.00 -8.92 -27.45
CA PHE A 175 -1.04 -9.49 -28.80
C PHE A 175 -2.37 -9.20 -29.50
N ALA A 176 -3.50 -9.34 -28.78
CA ALA A 176 -4.80 -8.98 -29.31
C ALA A 176 -4.91 -7.49 -29.69
N MET A 177 -4.32 -6.59 -28.89
CA MET A 177 -4.24 -5.17 -29.26
C MET A 177 -3.36 -4.93 -30.49
N MET A 178 -2.21 -5.58 -30.58
CA MET A 178 -1.32 -5.45 -31.75
C MET A 178 -2.01 -5.90 -33.03
N GLU A 179 -2.75 -7.01 -32.99
CA GLU A 179 -3.56 -7.50 -34.10
C GLU A 179 -4.63 -6.48 -34.50
N ASN A 180 -5.36 -5.92 -33.54
CA ASN A 180 -6.35 -4.87 -33.80
C ASN A 180 -5.73 -3.62 -34.44
N VAL A 181 -4.51 -3.23 -34.02
CA VAL A 181 -3.79 -2.10 -34.62
C VAL A 181 -3.41 -2.38 -36.07
N LEU A 182 -3.00 -3.62 -36.40
CA LEU A 182 -2.71 -4.01 -37.78
C LEU A 182 -3.97 -3.98 -38.64
N VAL A 183 -5.08 -4.54 -38.15
CA VAL A 183 -6.37 -4.48 -38.85
C VAL A 183 -6.82 -3.03 -39.05
N GLN A 184 -6.72 -2.18 -38.03
CA GLN A 184 -7.05 -0.75 -38.16
C GLN A 184 -6.16 -0.02 -39.15
N LYS A 185 -4.86 -0.32 -39.19
CA LYS A 185 -3.94 0.27 -40.18
C LYS A 185 -4.37 -0.06 -41.61
N ASP A 186 -4.86 -1.27 -41.85
CA ASP A 186 -5.25 -1.73 -43.19
C ASP A 186 -6.66 -1.25 -43.59
N THR A 187 -7.52 -0.94 -42.60
CA THR A 187 -8.95 -0.63 -42.82
C THR A 187 -9.33 0.83 -42.59
N MET A 188 -8.51 1.61 -41.86
CA MET A 188 -8.82 3.00 -41.51
C MET A 188 -7.75 3.96 -42.03
N THR A 189 -8.21 5.03 -42.68
CA THR A 189 -7.44 6.27 -42.77
C THR A 189 -7.49 6.92 -41.39
N LEU A 190 -6.35 6.97 -40.68
CA LEU A 190 -6.27 7.70 -39.42
C LEU A 190 -6.61 9.17 -39.70
N PRO A 191 -7.61 9.77 -39.03
CA PRO A 191 -7.83 11.20 -39.15
C PRO A 191 -6.56 11.89 -38.66
N VAL A 192 -6.00 12.76 -39.50
CA VAL A 192 -4.96 13.69 -39.06
C VAL A 192 -5.62 14.55 -37.98
N LYS A 193 -5.35 14.26 -36.71
CA LYS A 193 -5.66 15.21 -35.63
C LYS A 193 -4.82 16.44 -35.91
N GLU A 194 -5.42 17.49 -36.47
CA GLU A 194 -4.86 18.82 -36.31
C GLU A 194 -4.73 19.06 -34.81
N ARG A 195 -3.51 19.27 -34.32
CA ARG A 195 -3.29 19.71 -32.95
C ARG A 195 -3.97 21.07 -32.82
N ALA A 196 -5.17 21.08 -32.23
CA ALA A 196 -5.72 22.32 -31.71
C ALA A 196 -4.68 22.89 -30.74
N GLN A 197 -4.24 24.14 -30.96
CA GLN A 197 -3.48 24.84 -29.94
C GLN A 197 -4.38 24.96 -28.72
N GLU A 198 -4.14 24.14 -27.71
CA GLU A 198 -4.84 24.24 -26.44
C GLU A 198 -4.60 25.66 -25.90
N GLY A 199 -5.70 26.43 -25.75
CA GLY A 199 -5.64 27.77 -25.19
C GLY A 199 -5.12 27.73 -23.75
N ASN A 200 -4.59 28.86 -23.28
CA ASN A 200 -4.13 28.96 -21.90
C ASN A 200 -5.28 28.67 -20.91
N ILE A 201 -5.11 27.64 -20.07
CA ILE A 201 -6.07 27.24 -19.02
C ILE A 201 -6.04 28.15 -17.78
N ALA A 202 -5.17 29.17 -17.76
CA ALA A 202 -5.11 30.10 -16.64
C ALA A 202 -6.44 30.87 -16.50
N PRO A 203 -6.96 31.02 -15.27
CA PRO A 203 -8.20 31.76 -15.03
C PRO A 203 -8.06 33.27 -15.27
N LEU A 204 -6.82 33.76 -15.44
CA LEU A 204 -6.51 35.15 -15.69
C LEU A 204 -5.76 35.30 -17.02
N PRO A 205 -6.00 36.38 -17.77
CA PRO A 205 -5.26 36.67 -18.98
C PRO A 205 -3.77 36.81 -18.67
N VAL A 206 -2.92 36.36 -19.59
CA VAL A 206 -1.46 36.45 -19.45
C VAL A 206 -1.07 37.93 -19.32
N PRO A 207 -0.51 38.37 -18.18
CA PRO A 207 -0.01 39.73 -18.04
C PRO A 207 1.17 39.96 -18.99
N SER A 208 1.49 41.22 -19.29
CA SER A 208 2.65 41.52 -20.14
C SER A 208 3.93 40.97 -19.52
N LYS A 209 4.77 40.35 -20.38
CA LYS A 209 6.06 39.75 -19.96
C LYS A 209 6.92 40.77 -19.20
N SER A 210 6.93 42.03 -19.62
CA SER A 210 7.64 43.12 -18.97
C SER A 210 7.15 43.43 -17.56
N ALA A 211 5.83 43.43 -17.32
CA ALA A 211 5.25 43.66 -15.99
C ALA A 211 5.54 42.51 -15.03
N LEU A 212 5.50 41.26 -15.51
CA LEU A 212 5.88 40.08 -14.71
C LEU A 212 7.37 40.11 -14.33
N ILE A 213 8.22 40.45 -15.31
CA ILE A 213 9.66 40.62 -15.10
C ILE A 213 9.93 41.72 -14.06
N GLN A 214 9.31 42.89 -14.17
CA GLN A 214 9.49 43.97 -13.19
C GLN A 214 9.05 43.57 -11.78
N LYS A 215 7.90 42.87 -11.63
CA LYS A 215 7.48 42.34 -10.32
C LYS A 215 8.49 41.33 -9.76
N HIS A 216 9.09 40.49 -10.61
CA HIS A 216 10.12 39.54 -10.21
C HIS A 216 11.41 40.25 -9.74
N PHE A 217 11.82 41.32 -10.43
CA PHE A 217 13.00 42.11 -10.08
C PHE A 217 12.78 43.08 -8.90
N SER A 218 11.56 43.18 -8.35
CA SER A 218 11.26 44.11 -7.25
C SER A 218 12.04 43.85 -5.94
N ARG A 219 12.76 42.73 -5.83
CA ARG A 219 13.61 42.41 -4.67
C ARG A 219 15.12 42.57 -4.89
N PHE A 220 15.59 42.65 -6.14
CA PHE A 220 17.01 42.83 -6.44
C PHE A 220 17.16 43.66 -7.71
N GLU A 221 17.86 44.79 -7.62
CA GLU A 221 18.13 45.68 -8.74
C GLU A 221 18.83 44.93 -9.89
N LYS A 222 18.48 45.30 -11.13
CA LYS A 222 19.25 44.88 -12.30
C LYS A 222 20.64 45.51 -12.19
N SER A 223 21.67 44.69 -11.95
CA SER A 223 23.05 45.11 -12.18
C SER A 223 23.17 45.60 -13.62
N SER A 224 23.55 46.87 -13.77
CA SER A 224 23.81 47.53 -15.06
C SER A 224 25.03 46.96 -15.74
#